data_AF-A0A432HAT3-F1
#
_entry.id   AF-A0A432HAT3-F1
#
_cell.length_a   1.000
_cell.length_b   1.000
_cell.length_c   1.000
_cell.angle_alpha   90.00
_cell.angle_beta   90.00
_cell.angle_gamma   90.00
#
_symmetry.space_group_name_H-M   'P 1'
#
loop_
_entity.id
_entity.type
_entity.pdbx_description
1 polymer ?
#
loop_
_entity_poly.entity_id
_entity_poly.type
_entity_poly.pdbx_seq_one_letter_code
_entity_poly.pdbx_strand_id
1 'polypeptide(L)'
;MGSGTEHRVAVVIRGTGLGDCLSGSDPGDHFHSGIKPLKPAALGEKDEKSIRTTKLLNLFELEAKNNLALHPVNLERKSKRLLPANSILTREPGQVHAFPILKRPSGLGLSGICVTGDDTILGIAKVTGMDVCKTPEMTANLDTDLNKKFEITAKLLKQYGVVVLHIKGCDIAAHNRDAEKKKDFLERIDTELGRFLGKWPGKLRLCITADHTTWSKEGVHTDDPVPVLLHGHGIRADSIKEFDEIQALKGQLGRFRMYKLWEKFFA
;
A
#
# COMPACT_ATOMS: atom_id res chain seq x y z
N MET A 1 16.34 -9.96 -0.51
CA MET A 1 14.92 -9.97 -0.07
C MET A 1 14.64 -8.71 0.72
N GLY A 2 13.39 -8.24 0.72
CA GLY A 2 12.89 -7.25 1.66
C GLY A 2 11.86 -7.90 2.59
N SER A 3 11.84 -7.54 3.87
CA SER A 3 10.78 -7.90 4.81
C SER A 3 9.67 -6.84 4.76
N GLY A 4 8.42 -7.27 4.78
CA GLY A 4 7.27 -6.39 5.00
C GLY A 4 6.64 -6.63 6.38
N THR A 5 5.42 -6.13 6.56
CA THR A 5 4.66 -6.30 7.82
C THR A 5 4.12 -7.73 7.95
N GLU A 6 4.32 -8.33 9.12
CA GLU A 6 3.91 -9.70 9.48
C GLU A 6 4.60 -10.79 8.62
N HIS A 7 3.82 -11.55 7.84
CA HIS A 7 4.29 -12.69 7.04
C HIS A 7 4.77 -12.26 5.65
N ARG A 8 4.65 -10.98 5.30
CA ARG A 8 4.90 -10.47 3.95
C ARG A 8 6.41 -10.35 3.70
N VAL A 9 6.86 -10.84 2.55
CA VAL A 9 8.25 -10.72 2.08
C VAL A 9 8.27 -10.42 0.59
N ALA A 10 9.31 -9.72 0.14
CA ALA A 10 9.58 -9.45 -1.26
C ALA A 10 10.86 -10.15 -1.71
N VAL A 11 10.77 -10.96 -2.77
CA VAL A 11 11.90 -11.61 -3.42
C VAL A 11 12.30 -10.80 -4.64
N VAL A 12 13.59 -10.44 -4.74
CA VAL A 12 14.13 -9.70 -5.90
C VAL A 12 15.24 -10.54 -6.50
N ILE A 13 15.02 -11.03 -7.72
CA ILE A 13 16.02 -11.74 -8.53
C ILE A 13 16.64 -10.70 -9.48
N ARG A 14 17.97 -10.55 -9.44
CA ARG A 14 18.71 -9.62 -10.30
C ARG A 14 19.64 -10.40 -11.23
N GLY A 15 19.63 -10.03 -12.50
CA GLY A 15 20.45 -10.67 -13.52
C GLY A 15 19.95 -10.36 -14.93
N THR A 16 20.74 -10.74 -15.92
CA THR A 16 20.35 -10.64 -17.33
C THR A 16 19.49 -11.85 -17.75
N GLY A 17 18.65 -11.65 -18.76
CA GLY A 17 17.83 -12.71 -19.33
C GLY A 17 16.70 -13.20 -18.43
N LEU A 18 16.18 -12.35 -17.54
CA LEU A 18 15.02 -12.65 -16.70
C LEU A 18 13.73 -12.22 -17.41
N GLY A 19 12.68 -13.02 -17.27
CA GLY A 19 11.30 -12.72 -17.67
C GLY A 19 10.33 -12.95 -16.50
N ASP A 20 9.14 -12.37 -16.58
CA ASP A 20 8.10 -12.39 -15.54
C ASP A 20 6.82 -13.13 -15.95
N CYS A 21 6.82 -13.82 -17.10
CA CYS A 21 5.69 -14.65 -17.56
C CYS A 21 5.73 -16.04 -16.90
N LEU A 22 5.58 -16.07 -15.57
CA LEU A 22 5.58 -17.29 -14.75
C LEU A 22 4.54 -17.22 -13.62
N SER A 23 4.23 -18.37 -13.00
CA SER A 23 3.50 -18.47 -11.75
C SER A 23 4.45 -18.73 -10.59
N GLY A 24 4.07 -18.26 -9.40
CA GLY A 24 4.76 -18.58 -8.15
C GLY A 24 4.25 -19.86 -7.49
N SER A 25 4.65 -20.09 -6.24
CA SER A 25 4.32 -21.29 -5.47
C SER A 25 3.10 -21.14 -4.55
N ASP A 26 2.58 -19.92 -4.37
CA ASP A 26 1.42 -19.64 -3.52
C ASP A 26 0.15 -20.27 -4.13
N PRO A 27 -0.59 -21.13 -3.40
CA PRO A 27 -1.82 -21.75 -3.89
C PRO A 27 -3.03 -20.80 -3.94
N GLY A 28 -2.89 -19.56 -3.47
CA GLY A 28 -3.92 -18.52 -3.50
C GLY A 28 -4.66 -18.34 -2.19
N ASP A 29 -5.37 -17.21 -2.08
CA ASP A 29 -5.93 -16.71 -0.81
C ASP A 29 -7.17 -17.46 -0.32
N HIS A 30 -7.71 -18.41 -1.11
CA HIS A 30 -8.87 -19.23 -0.73
C HIS A 30 -8.53 -20.36 0.25
N PHE A 31 -7.25 -20.58 0.54
CA PHE A 31 -6.79 -21.71 1.35
C PHE A 31 -6.06 -21.24 2.60
N HIS A 32 -6.65 -21.46 3.77
CA HIS A 32 -6.03 -21.10 5.04
C HIS A 32 -5.07 -22.17 5.59
N SER A 33 -5.23 -23.44 5.18
CA SER A 33 -4.33 -24.55 5.53
C SER A 33 -4.60 -25.79 4.68
N GLY A 34 -3.74 -26.81 4.76
CA GLY A 34 -3.98 -28.14 4.19
C GLY A 34 -3.64 -28.32 2.71
N ILE A 35 -3.36 -27.22 1.98
CA ILE A 35 -2.92 -27.28 0.59
C ILE A 35 -1.39 -27.21 0.51
N LYS A 36 -0.82 -28.07 -0.34
CA LYS A 36 0.61 -28.06 -0.61
C LYS A 36 0.96 -26.87 -1.52
N PRO A 37 2.10 -26.20 -1.30
CA PRO A 37 2.61 -25.20 -2.23
C PRO A 37 2.67 -25.74 -3.66
N LEU A 38 2.36 -24.88 -4.62
CA LEU A 38 2.55 -25.16 -6.04
C LEU A 38 4.05 -25.16 -6.39
N LYS A 39 4.39 -25.71 -7.55
CA LYS A 39 5.72 -25.52 -8.13
C LYS A 39 5.69 -24.29 -9.02
N PRO A 40 6.66 -23.37 -8.93
CA PRO A 40 6.80 -22.30 -9.90
C PRO A 40 6.84 -22.86 -11.32
N ALA A 41 6.10 -22.25 -12.24
CA ALA A 41 5.99 -22.71 -13.62
C ALA A 41 6.05 -21.53 -14.59
N ALA A 42 6.78 -21.66 -15.69
CA ALA A 42 6.68 -20.69 -16.77
C ALA A 42 5.30 -20.82 -17.44
N LEU A 43 4.66 -19.69 -17.76
CA LEU A 43 3.34 -19.69 -18.41
C LEU A 43 3.45 -19.72 -19.94
N GLY A 44 4.62 -19.35 -20.49
CA GLY A 44 4.93 -19.48 -21.92
C GLY A 44 5.96 -20.58 -22.20
N GLU A 45 5.58 -21.62 -22.94
CA GLU A 45 6.46 -22.77 -23.26
C GLU A 45 7.71 -22.41 -24.09
N LYS A 46 7.69 -21.27 -24.78
CA LYS A 46 8.78 -20.78 -25.64
C LYS A 46 9.48 -19.54 -25.08
N ASP A 47 9.08 -19.06 -23.91
CA ASP A 47 9.72 -17.89 -23.28
C ASP A 47 10.96 -18.34 -22.50
N GLU A 48 12.12 -18.35 -23.17
CA GLU A 48 13.39 -18.76 -22.58
C GLU A 48 13.75 -17.96 -21.33
N LYS A 49 13.39 -16.67 -21.28
CA LYS A 49 13.67 -15.81 -20.13
C LYS A 49 12.83 -16.20 -18.93
N SER A 50 11.53 -16.42 -19.13
CA SER A 50 10.65 -16.86 -18.04
C SER A 50 10.95 -18.29 -17.61
N ILE A 51 11.29 -19.20 -18.53
CA ILE A 51 11.78 -20.55 -18.20
C ILE A 51 13.04 -20.48 -17.32
N ARG A 52 13.98 -19.59 -17.67
CA ARG A 52 15.17 -19.34 -16.87
C ARG A 52 14.79 -18.80 -15.49
N THR A 53 13.93 -17.79 -15.39
CA THR A 53 13.46 -17.23 -14.11
C THR A 53 12.80 -18.31 -13.24
N THR A 54 11.93 -19.14 -13.81
CA THR A 54 11.24 -20.23 -13.09
C THR A 54 12.22 -21.22 -12.48
N LYS A 55 13.25 -21.62 -13.23
CA LYS A 55 14.31 -22.52 -12.71
C LYS A 55 15.03 -21.89 -11.53
N LEU A 56 15.38 -20.60 -11.63
CA LEU A 56 16.04 -19.87 -10.54
C LEU A 56 15.13 -19.71 -9.31
N LEU A 57 13.85 -19.40 -9.53
CA LEU A 57 12.86 -19.26 -8.46
C LEU A 57 12.62 -20.58 -7.71
N ASN A 58 12.47 -21.69 -8.44
CA ASN A 58 12.31 -23.01 -7.84
C ASN A 58 13.56 -23.44 -7.03
N LEU A 59 14.77 -23.16 -7.54
CA LEU A 59 16.01 -23.40 -6.78
C LEU A 59 16.06 -22.56 -5.51
N PHE A 60 15.71 -21.27 -5.61
CA PHE A 60 15.65 -20.37 -4.46
C PHE A 60 14.67 -20.86 -3.39
N GLU A 61 13.44 -21.21 -3.76
CA GLU A 61 12.43 -21.66 -2.80
C GLU A 61 12.81 -22.98 -2.12
N LEU A 62 13.40 -23.91 -2.87
CA LEU A 62 13.89 -25.18 -2.31
C LEU A 62 15.00 -24.94 -1.29
N GLU A 63 15.96 -24.09 -1.64
CA GLU A 63 17.09 -23.77 -0.76
C GLU A 63 16.64 -22.96 0.46
N ALA A 64 15.71 -22.01 0.28
CA ALA A 64 15.10 -21.27 1.37
C ALA A 64 14.39 -22.22 2.35
N LYS A 65 13.66 -23.21 1.84
CA LYS A 65 12.99 -24.21 2.68
C LYS A 65 13.97 -25.02 3.53
N ASN A 66 15.06 -25.49 2.92
CA ASN A 66 16.09 -26.27 3.63
C ASN A 66 16.74 -25.43 4.74
N ASN A 67 17.16 -24.21 4.42
CA ASN A 67 17.81 -23.32 5.36
C ASN A 67 16.86 -22.85 6.48
N LEU A 68 15.63 -22.45 6.15
CA LEU A 68 14.66 -22.01 7.14
C LEU A 68 14.21 -23.15 8.05
N ALA A 69 14.13 -24.39 7.56
CA ALA A 69 13.73 -25.54 8.39
C ALA A 69 14.69 -25.81 9.57
N LEU A 70 15.97 -25.49 9.40
CA LEU A 70 17.04 -25.65 10.38
C LEU A 70 17.41 -24.36 11.11
N HIS A 71 16.81 -23.22 10.73
CA HIS A 71 17.14 -21.93 11.32
C HIS A 71 16.82 -21.91 12.83
N PRO A 72 17.70 -21.36 13.70
CA PRO A 72 17.51 -21.38 15.16
C PRO A 72 16.14 -20.88 15.63
N VAL A 73 15.63 -19.81 15.01
CA VAL A 73 14.29 -19.27 15.30
C VAL A 73 13.20 -20.31 15.05
N ASN A 74 13.28 -21.10 13.97
CA ASN A 74 12.29 -22.13 13.68
C ASN A 74 12.46 -23.37 14.56
N LEU A 75 13.68 -23.70 14.99
CA LEU A 75 13.92 -24.73 16.00
C LEU A 75 13.31 -24.33 17.36
N GLU A 76 13.46 -23.07 17.77
CA GLU A 76 12.84 -22.53 18.97
C GLU A 76 11.30 -22.47 18.88
N ARG A 77 10.76 -22.05 17.74
CA ARG A 77 9.30 -22.09 17.52
C ARG A 77 8.76 -23.50 17.68
N LYS A 78 9.42 -24.50 17.10
CA LYS A 78 9.05 -25.92 17.25
C LYS A 78 9.14 -26.39 18.70
N SER A 79 10.18 -26.04 19.45
CA SER A 79 10.29 -26.43 20.86
C SER A 79 9.16 -25.83 21.72
N LYS A 80 8.66 -24.66 21.33
CA LYS A 80 7.48 -23.99 21.90
C LYS A 80 6.14 -24.45 21.31
N ARG A 81 6.12 -25.50 20.46
CA ARG A 81 4.92 -26.00 19.74
C ARG A 81 4.23 -24.95 18.85
N LEU A 82 4.98 -23.95 18.38
CA LEU A 82 4.52 -22.95 17.43
C LEU A 82 4.80 -23.41 15.99
N LEU A 83 3.99 -22.93 15.04
CA LEU A 83 4.19 -23.22 13.62
C LEU A 83 5.50 -22.60 13.10
N PRO A 84 6.42 -23.36 12.50
CA PRO A 84 7.66 -22.80 11.94
C PRO A 84 7.37 -22.01 10.66
N ALA A 85 8.06 -20.89 10.46
CA ALA A 85 8.08 -20.15 9.21
C ALA A 85 9.20 -20.70 8.31
N ASN A 86 9.02 -21.93 7.83
CA ASN A 86 10.08 -22.70 7.16
C ASN A 86 9.97 -22.75 5.63
N SER A 87 9.11 -21.94 5.02
CA SER A 87 8.94 -21.87 3.57
C SER A 87 8.66 -20.42 3.19
N ILE A 88 9.08 -20.05 1.98
CA ILE A 88 8.72 -18.78 1.35
C ILE A 88 7.80 -19.14 0.19
N LEU A 89 6.59 -18.60 0.20
CA LEU A 89 5.67 -18.73 -0.92
C LEU A 89 5.78 -17.48 -1.78
N THR A 90 5.97 -17.65 -3.08
CA THR A 90 6.01 -16.52 -4.01
C THR A 90 4.73 -16.44 -4.85
N ARG A 91 4.38 -15.20 -5.21
CA ARG A 91 3.23 -14.87 -6.05
C ARG A 91 3.57 -13.63 -6.88
N GLU A 92 2.81 -13.39 -7.94
CA GLU A 92 2.79 -12.14 -8.72
C GLU A 92 4.19 -11.66 -9.17
N PRO A 93 4.88 -12.43 -10.04
CA PRO A 93 6.12 -11.95 -10.63
C PRO A 93 5.86 -10.68 -11.44
N GLY A 94 6.78 -9.73 -11.37
CA GLY A 94 6.73 -8.50 -12.15
C GLY A 94 8.12 -8.04 -12.54
N GLN A 95 8.28 -7.68 -13.80
CA GLN A 95 9.48 -7.06 -14.32
C GLN A 95 9.23 -5.56 -14.56
N VAL A 96 10.03 -4.74 -13.88
CA VAL A 96 9.97 -3.29 -14.07
C VAL A 96 10.89 -2.91 -15.23
N HIS A 97 10.32 -2.29 -16.26
CA HIS A 97 11.10 -1.66 -17.35
C HIS A 97 11.42 -0.20 -17.06
N ALA A 98 10.44 0.56 -16.56
CA ALA A 98 10.59 1.94 -16.11
C ALA A 98 9.43 2.29 -15.17
N PHE A 99 9.69 3.17 -14.20
CA PHE A 99 8.64 3.79 -13.40
C PHE A 99 8.43 5.24 -13.87
N PRO A 100 7.17 5.67 -14.08
CA PRO A 100 6.91 7.05 -14.45
C PRO A 100 7.22 7.98 -13.27
N ILE A 101 7.96 9.06 -13.54
CA ILE A 101 8.17 10.12 -12.56
C ILE A 101 6.94 11.02 -12.53
N LEU A 102 6.36 11.19 -11.35
CA LEU A 102 5.22 12.07 -11.15
C LEU A 102 5.61 13.52 -11.42
N LYS A 103 4.80 14.18 -12.21
CA LYS A 103 4.93 15.60 -12.57
C LYS A 103 3.61 16.30 -12.30
N ARG A 104 3.64 17.62 -12.20
CA ARG A 104 2.39 18.40 -12.25
C ARG A 104 1.71 18.18 -13.61
N PRO A 105 0.38 18.31 -13.74
CA PRO A 105 -0.29 18.18 -15.04
C PRO A 105 0.27 19.11 -16.13
N SER A 106 0.80 20.28 -15.75
CA SER A 106 1.56 21.19 -16.62
C SER A 106 2.85 20.61 -17.23
N GLY A 107 3.30 19.43 -16.81
CA GLY A 107 4.59 18.84 -17.18
C GLY A 107 5.78 19.31 -16.33
N LEU A 108 5.60 20.33 -15.49
CA LEU A 108 6.63 20.82 -14.57
C LEU A 108 6.95 19.79 -13.46
N GLY A 109 8.18 19.88 -12.94
CA GLY A 109 8.65 19.05 -11.82
C GLY A 109 7.73 19.16 -10.60
N LEU A 110 7.68 18.06 -9.84
CA LEU A 110 6.93 17.97 -8.61
C LEU A 110 7.91 17.90 -7.42
N SER A 111 7.88 18.91 -6.56
CA SER A 111 8.46 18.78 -5.21
C SER A 111 7.40 18.11 -4.34
N GLY A 112 7.54 16.80 -4.15
CA GLY A 112 6.56 15.96 -3.48
C GLY A 112 7.21 15.06 -2.45
N ILE A 113 6.57 14.88 -1.30
CA ILE A 113 6.99 13.94 -0.26
C ILE A 113 5.83 13.08 0.24
N CYS A 114 6.08 11.79 0.48
CA CYS A 114 5.11 10.86 1.05
C CYS A 114 5.44 10.56 2.52
N VAL A 115 4.49 10.82 3.42
CA VAL A 115 4.54 10.45 4.84
C VAL A 115 3.79 9.13 5.01
N THR A 116 4.52 8.04 5.25
CA THR A 116 3.94 6.70 5.32
C THR A 116 4.72 5.78 6.27
N GLY A 117 4.00 4.88 6.93
CA GLY A 117 4.57 3.73 7.64
C GLY A 117 4.67 2.47 6.79
N ASP A 118 3.93 2.43 5.69
CA ASP A 118 3.77 1.26 4.84
C ASP A 118 4.89 1.19 3.80
N ASP A 119 5.59 0.06 3.75
CA ASP A 119 6.76 -0.13 2.89
C ASP A 119 6.42 -0.23 1.40
N THR A 120 5.22 -0.72 1.07
CA THR A 120 4.74 -0.76 -0.33
C THR A 120 4.53 0.65 -0.83
N ILE A 121 3.81 1.48 -0.06
CA ILE A 121 3.57 2.89 -0.42
C ILE A 121 4.88 3.69 -0.43
N LEU A 122 5.80 3.41 0.50
CA LEU A 122 7.13 4.00 0.51
C LEU A 122 7.91 3.66 -0.77
N GLY A 123 7.84 2.41 -1.22
CA GLY A 123 8.43 1.95 -2.47
C GLY A 123 7.83 2.69 -3.68
N ILE A 124 6.50 2.75 -3.77
CA ILE A 124 5.78 3.45 -4.85
C ILE A 124 6.16 4.93 -4.91
N ALA A 125 6.20 5.62 -3.77
CA ALA A 125 6.59 7.02 -3.70
C ALA A 125 8.02 7.25 -4.22
N LYS A 126 8.99 6.43 -3.80
CA LYS A 126 10.38 6.53 -4.27
C LYS A 126 10.50 6.32 -5.77
N VAL A 127 9.89 5.26 -6.30
CA VAL A 127 10.03 4.93 -7.72
C VAL A 127 9.30 5.90 -8.64
N THR A 128 8.30 6.61 -8.11
CA THR A 128 7.60 7.69 -8.81
C THR A 128 8.24 9.06 -8.63
N GLY A 129 9.40 9.14 -7.96
CA GLY A 129 10.18 10.37 -7.83
C GLY A 129 9.74 11.31 -6.71
N MET A 130 8.97 10.82 -5.73
CA MET A 130 8.69 11.56 -4.49
C MET A 130 9.73 11.22 -3.42
N ASP A 131 10.06 12.21 -2.59
CA ASP A 131 10.76 11.97 -1.34
C ASP A 131 9.86 11.17 -0.37
N VAL A 132 10.45 10.56 0.66
CA VAL A 132 9.70 9.81 1.66
C VAL A 132 10.09 10.18 3.09
N CYS A 133 9.10 10.16 3.97
CA CYS A 133 9.28 10.30 5.41
C CYS A 133 8.61 9.12 6.12
N LYS A 134 9.43 8.32 6.81
CA LYS A 134 9.00 7.22 7.68
C LYS A 134 9.69 7.36 9.03
N THR A 135 8.94 7.17 10.10
CA THR A 135 9.45 7.19 11.48
C THR A 135 9.00 5.92 12.21
N PRO A 136 9.69 5.48 13.28
CA PRO A 136 9.32 4.29 14.04
C PRO A 136 7.86 4.28 14.53
N GLU A 137 7.29 5.45 14.83
CA GLU A 137 5.92 5.64 15.31
C GLU A 137 4.86 5.44 14.20
N MET A 138 5.28 5.38 12.94
CA MET A 138 4.43 5.10 11.79
C MET A 138 4.40 3.60 11.50
N THR A 139 3.65 2.85 12.31
CA THR A 139 3.64 1.37 12.30
C THR A 139 2.89 0.73 11.13
N ALA A 140 2.18 1.53 10.33
CA ALA A 140 1.23 1.05 9.31
C ALA A 140 0.11 0.14 9.85
N ASN A 141 -0.23 0.27 11.14
CA ASN A 141 -1.27 -0.51 11.80
C ASN A 141 -2.16 0.43 12.66
N LEU A 142 -3.12 -0.13 13.40
CA LEU A 142 -4.07 0.60 14.24
C LEU A 142 -3.41 1.36 15.41
N ASP A 143 -2.21 0.94 15.80
CA ASP A 143 -1.37 1.58 16.83
C ASP A 143 -0.48 2.70 16.27
N THR A 144 -0.57 3.03 14.98
CA THR A 144 0.22 4.11 14.38
C THR A 144 -0.07 5.45 15.07
N ASP A 145 0.97 6.24 15.27
CA ASP A 145 0.84 7.59 15.82
C ASP A 145 0.32 8.56 14.74
N LEU A 146 -1.00 8.76 14.71
CA LEU A 146 -1.66 9.69 13.81
C LEU A 146 -1.25 11.13 14.09
N ASN A 147 -1.14 11.52 15.37
CA ASN A 147 -0.76 12.87 15.75
C ASN A 147 0.61 13.25 15.19
N LYS A 148 1.60 12.36 15.37
CA LYS A 148 2.95 12.54 14.84
C LYS A 148 2.97 12.70 13.32
N LYS A 149 2.13 11.95 12.60
CA LYS A 149 2.02 12.05 11.14
C LYS A 149 1.47 13.40 10.70
N PHE A 150 0.44 13.92 11.38
CA PHE A 150 -0.08 15.26 11.09
C PHE A 150 0.91 16.37 11.47
N GLU A 151 1.64 16.24 12.59
CA GLU A 151 2.71 17.19 12.96
C GLU A 151 3.83 17.25 11.92
N ILE A 152 4.30 16.09 11.46
CA ILE A 152 5.33 16.00 10.42
C ILE A 152 4.79 16.56 9.10
N THR A 153 3.55 16.22 8.74
CA THR A 153 2.89 16.77 7.55
C THR A 153 2.86 18.30 7.56
N ALA A 154 2.51 18.91 8.71
CA ALA A 154 2.52 20.36 8.86
C ALA A 154 3.92 20.99 8.66
N LYS A 155 4.98 20.31 9.11
CA LYS A 155 6.37 20.77 8.90
C LYS A 155 6.79 20.63 7.43
N LEU A 156 6.41 19.54 6.78
CA LEU A 156 6.78 19.24 5.40
C LEU A 156 6.02 20.09 4.38
N LEU A 157 4.78 20.49 4.66
CA LEU A 157 4.01 21.42 3.82
C LEU A 157 4.68 22.80 3.66
N LYS A 158 5.64 23.15 4.54
CA LYS A 158 6.43 24.38 4.42
C LYS A 158 7.62 24.24 3.48
N GLN A 159 8.00 23.01 3.11
CA GLN A 159 9.20 22.68 2.35
C GLN A 159 8.88 22.07 0.98
N TYR A 160 7.74 21.39 0.87
CA TYR A 160 7.30 20.68 -0.33
C TYR A 160 6.05 21.29 -0.93
N GLY A 161 5.94 21.22 -2.25
CA GLY A 161 4.75 21.67 -2.97
C GLY A 161 3.56 20.73 -2.81
N VAL A 162 3.81 19.44 -2.58
CA VAL A 162 2.79 18.43 -2.28
C VAL A 162 3.27 17.51 -1.17
N VAL A 163 2.40 17.23 -0.20
CA VAL A 163 2.61 16.19 0.81
C VAL A 163 1.49 15.16 0.69
N VAL A 164 1.86 13.89 0.49
CA VAL A 164 0.94 12.75 0.55
C VAL A 164 1.03 12.14 1.94
N LEU A 165 -0.02 12.28 2.74
CA LEU A 165 -0.15 11.62 4.03
C LEU A 165 -0.94 10.31 3.84
N HIS A 166 -0.24 9.18 3.86
CA HIS A 166 -0.87 7.86 3.71
C HIS A 166 -1.21 7.27 5.08
N ILE A 167 -2.40 6.69 5.26
CA ILE A 167 -2.87 6.10 6.52
C ILE A 167 -3.44 4.70 6.26
N LYS A 168 -2.83 3.66 6.88
CA LYS A 168 -3.12 2.24 6.58
C LYS A 168 -4.16 1.58 7.51
N GLY A 169 -4.33 2.09 8.74
CA GLY A 169 -5.06 1.37 9.82
C GLY A 169 -6.50 0.96 9.49
N CYS A 170 -7.23 1.75 8.70
CA CYS A 170 -8.60 1.41 8.26
C CYS A 170 -8.67 0.11 7.46
N ASP A 171 -7.67 -0.13 6.61
CA ASP A 171 -7.59 -1.33 5.78
C ASP A 171 -7.28 -2.57 6.61
N ILE A 172 -6.40 -2.44 7.61
CA ILE A 172 -6.09 -3.53 8.55
C ILE A 172 -7.34 -3.94 9.34
N ALA A 173 -8.11 -2.98 9.87
CA ALA A 173 -9.36 -3.29 10.55
C ALA A 173 -10.38 -3.97 9.62
N ALA A 174 -10.47 -3.51 8.37
CA ALA A 174 -11.38 -4.09 7.38
C ALA A 174 -11.02 -5.54 7.05
N HIS A 175 -9.74 -5.84 6.77
CA HIS A 175 -9.28 -7.21 6.55
C HIS A 175 -9.54 -8.15 7.74
N ASN A 176 -9.42 -7.62 8.97
CA ASN A 176 -9.73 -8.36 10.20
C ASN A 176 -11.24 -8.49 10.48
N ARG A 177 -12.09 -8.03 9.58
CA ARG A 177 -13.56 -8.03 9.69
C ARG A 177 -14.09 -7.29 10.92
N ASP A 178 -13.37 -6.25 11.34
CA ASP A 178 -13.66 -5.47 12.53
C ASP A 178 -14.18 -4.08 12.12
N ALA A 179 -15.48 -4.02 11.83
CA ALA A 179 -16.13 -2.79 11.40
C ALA A 179 -16.10 -1.68 12.48
N GLU A 180 -16.21 -2.06 13.75
CA GLU A 180 -16.14 -1.12 14.88
C GLU A 180 -14.75 -0.49 14.97
N LYS A 181 -13.67 -1.28 14.93
CA LYS A 181 -12.32 -0.71 14.92
C LYS A 181 -12.04 0.14 13.68
N LYS A 182 -12.62 -0.20 12.51
CA LYS A 182 -12.50 0.64 11.30
C LYS A 182 -13.15 2.01 11.53
N LYS A 183 -14.36 2.04 12.10
CA LYS A 183 -15.10 3.25 12.46
C LYS A 183 -14.33 4.08 13.50
N ASP A 184 -13.93 3.47 14.62
CA ASP A 184 -13.17 4.16 15.67
C ASP A 184 -11.85 4.74 15.15
N PHE A 185 -11.18 4.04 14.23
CA PHE A 185 -9.95 4.54 13.61
C PHE A 185 -10.22 5.70 12.64
N LEU A 186 -11.34 5.71 11.90
CA LEU A 186 -11.77 6.85 11.09
C LEU A 186 -12.04 8.08 11.96
N GLU A 187 -12.72 7.93 13.09
CA GLU A 187 -12.98 9.03 14.05
C GLU A 187 -11.68 9.60 14.64
N ARG A 188 -10.66 8.75 14.88
CA ARG A 188 -9.32 9.19 15.28
C ARG A 188 -8.63 10.00 14.17
N ILE A 189 -8.75 9.59 12.91
CA ILE A 189 -8.23 10.35 11.77
C ILE A 189 -8.92 11.72 11.69
N ASP A 190 -10.26 11.75 11.81
CA ASP A 190 -11.05 12.98 11.76
C ASP A 190 -10.66 13.95 12.88
N THR A 191 -10.49 13.45 14.10
CA THR A 191 -10.03 14.25 15.26
C THR A 191 -8.66 14.90 15.00
N GLU A 192 -7.68 14.14 14.51
CA GLU A 192 -6.35 14.67 14.23
C GLU A 192 -6.33 15.61 13.02
N LEU A 193 -7.14 15.31 11.98
CA LEU A 193 -7.34 16.20 10.84
C LEU A 193 -7.93 17.54 11.29
N GLY A 194 -8.96 17.53 12.14
CA GLY A 194 -9.58 18.73 12.71
C GLY A 194 -8.57 19.55 13.53
N ARG A 195 -7.76 18.90 14.37
CA ARG A 195 -6.67 19.55 15.12
C ARG A 195 -5.64 20.19 14.20
N PHE A 196 -5.25 19.48 13.13
CA PHE A 196 -4.31 19.98 12.13
C PHE A 196 -4.88 21.20 11.41
N LEU A 197 -6.10 21.13 10.89
CA LEU A 197 -6.76 22.21 10.16
C LEU A 197 -6.99 23.44 11.04
N GLY A 198 -7.40 23.25 12.30
CA GLY A 198 -7.61 24.35 13.24
C GLY A 198 -6.33 25.11 13.62
N LYS A 199 -5.16 24.50 13.44
CA LYS A 199 -3.85 25.12 13.71
C LYS A 199 -3.14 25.62 12.45
N TRP A 200 -3.59 25.24 11.25
CA TRP A 200 -2.89 25.56 10.00
C TRP A 200 -3.11 27.03 9.62
N PRO A 201 -2.05 27.89 9.59
CA PRO A 201 -2.21 29.32 9.38
C PRO A 201 -2.23 29.74 7.91
N GLY A 202 -1.93 28.81 6.98
CA GLY A 202 -1.66 29.11 5.58
C GLY A 202 -2.81 28.75 4.65
N LYS A 203 -2.66 29.13 3.37
CA LYS A 203 -3.47 28.56 2.30
C LYS A 203 -3.15 27.07 2.19
N LEU A 204 -4.20 26.24 2.17
CA LEU A 204 -4.08 24.80 2.00
C LEU A 204 -5.09 24.36 0.95
N ARG A 205 -4.66 23.58 -0.04
CA ARG A 205 -5.55 22.78 -0.88
C ARG A 205 -5.39 21.32 -0.44
N LEU A 206 -6.50 20.68 -0.11
CA LEU A 206 -6.56 19.36 0.51
C LEU A 206 -7.35 18.41 -0.40
N CYS A 207 -6.88 17.18 -0.50
CA CYS A 207 -7.63 16.06 -1.05
C CYS A 207 -7.70 14.93 -0.02
N ILE A 208 -8.89 14.35 0.15
CA ILE A 208 -9.11 13.16 0.98
C ILE A 208 -9.80 12.10 0.12
N THR A 209 -9.26 10.90 0.10
CA THR A 209 -9.82 9.72 -0.58
C THR A 209 -9.16 8.47 -0.01
N ALA A 210 -9.70 7.31 -0.37
CA ALA A 210 -8.98 6.04 -0.30
C ALA A 210 -8.38 5.68 -1.68
N ASP A 211 -7.41 4.78 -1.69
CA ASP A 211 -6.87 4.14 -2.90
C ASP A 211 -7.76 3.00 -3.40
N HIS A 212 -8.44 2.30 -2.50
CA HIS A 212 -9.43 1.26 -2.81
C HIS A 212 -10.47 1.08 -1.70
N THR A 213 -11.50 0.29 -1.98
CA THR A 213 -12.48 -0.17 -0.98
C THR A 213 -12.03 -1.50 -0.39
N THR A 214 -12.17 -1.63 0.93
CA THR A 214 -12.02 -2.92 1.65
C THR A 214 -13.26 -3.16 2.49
N TRP A 215 -14.00 -4.22 2.15
CA TRP A 215 -15.29 -4.52 2.75
C TRP A 215 -15.12 -5.31 4.05
N SER A 216 -15.44 -4.69 5.19
CA SER A 216 -15.26 -5.31 6.51
C SER A 216 -16.10 -6.57 6.73
N LYS A 217 -17.13 -6.85 5.92
CA LYS A 217 -17.90 -8.10 6.05
C LYS A 217 -17.06 -9.32 5.66
N GLU A 218 -16.39 -9.22 4.51
CA GLU A 218 -15.65 -10.35 3.92
C GLU A 218 -14.14 -10.23 4.17
N GLY A 219 -13.65 -9.04 4.50
CA GLY A 219 -12.24 -8.76 4.75
C GLY A 219 -11.39 -8.75 3.48
N VAL A 220 -11.99 -8.40 2.34
CA VAL A 220 -11.34 -8.37 1.03
C VAL A 220 -11.52 -7.01 0.36
N HIS A 221 -10.62 -6.70 -0.58
CA HIS A 221 -10.77 -5.53 -1.44
C HIS A 221 -11.96 -5.74 -2.38
N THR A 222 -12.71 -4.68 -2.64
CA THR A 222 -13.79 -4.66 -3.62
C THR A 222 -13.57 -3.55 -4.63
N ASP A 223 -14.29 -3.60 -5.75
CA ASP A 223 -14.23 -2.62 -6.84
C ASP A 223 -15.26 -1.49 -6.70
N ASP A 224 -15.88 -1.38 -5.51
CA ASP A 224 -16.76 -0.28 -5.17
C ASP A 224 -16.02 1.07 -5.26
N PRO A 225 -16.67 2.13 -5.79
CA PRO A 225 -16.07 3.45 -5.88
C PRO A 225 -15.79 4.03 -4.49
N VAL A 226 -14.67 4.73 -4.36
CA VAL A 226 -14.27 5.42 -3.13
C VAL A 226 -14.71 6.90 -3.14
N PRO A 227 -15.09 7.47 -1.98
CA PRO A 227 -15.46 8.87 -1.88
C PRO A 227 -14.22 9.78 -2.03
N VAL A 228 -14.38 10.91 -2.72
CA VAL A 228 -13.31 11.90 -2.93
C VAL A 228 -13.78 13.27 -2.46
N LEU A 229 -12.98 13.92 -1.62
CA LEU A 229 -13.13 15.31 -1.22
C LEU A 229 -11.99 16.15 -1.78
N LEU A 230 -12.31 17.28 -2.41
CA LEU A 230 -11.38 18.38 -2.67
C LEU A 230 -11.82 19.59 -1.85
N HIS A 231 -10.91 20.20 -1.10
CA HIS A 231 -11.24 21.30 -0.19
C HIS A 231 -10.11 22.35 -0.12
N GLY A 232 -10.45 23.56 0.31
CA GLY A 232 -9.50 24.62 0.63
C GLY A 232 -9.23 25.60 -0.51
N HIS A 233 -7.99 26.08 -0.61
CA HIS A 233 -7.60 27.18 -1.48
C HIS A 233 -7.88 26.87 -2.96
N GLY A 234 -8.60 27.78 -3.61
CA GLY A 234 -8.94 27.66 -5.03
C GLY A 234 -9.95 26.55 -5.35
N ILE A 235 -10.70 26.05 -4.37
CA ILE A 235 -11.79 25.08 -4.58
C ILE A 235 -13.13 25.78 -4.30
N ARG A 236 -14.09 25.61 -5.22
CA ARG A 236 -15.48 26.05 -5.03
C ARG A 236 -16.27 24.92 -4.38
N ALA A 237 -16.86 25.20 -3.21
CA ALA A 237 -17.70 24.23 -2.51
C ALA A 237 -19.01 23.95 -3.27
N ASP A 238 -19.47 22.71 -3.21
CA ASP A 238 -20.82 22.33 -3.62
C ASP A 238 -21.78 22.28 -2.41
N SER A 239 -22.95 21.65 -2.57
CA SER A 239 -23.97 21.58 -1.53
C SER A 239 -23.74 20.49 -0.48
N ILE A 240 -22.74 19.61 -0.66
CA ILE A 240 -22.52 18.46 0.22
C ILE A 240 -21.91 18.90 1.55
N LYS A 241 -22.38 18.30 2.65
CA LYS A 241 -22.01 18.69 4.03
C LYS A 241 -21.33 17.58 4.83
N GLU A 242 -21.40 16.35 4.36
CA GLU A 242 -20.91 15.15 5.03
C GLU A 242 -20.03 14.36 4.05
N PHE A 243 -19.05 13.63 4.58
CA PHE A 243 -18.10 12.85 3.77
C PHE A 243 -18.29 11.35 4.03
N ASP A 244 -19.11 10.73 3.20
CA ASP A 244 -19.38 9.30 3.17
C ASP A 244 -19.71 8.85 1.74
N GLU A 245 -19.86 7.54 1.55
CA GLU A 245 -20.14 6.92 0.25
C GLU A 245 -21.47 7.38 -0.37
N ILE A 246 -22.49 7.69 0.43
CA ILE A 246 -23.82 8.10 -0.04
C ILE A 246 -23.82 9.57 -0.47
N GLN A 247 -23.16 10.43 0.29
CA GLN A 247 -23.09 11.87 0.03
C GLN A 247 -22.16 12.18 -1.15
N ALA A 248 -21.06 11.45 -1.28
CA ALA A 248 -20.11 11.62 -2.39
C ALA A 248 -20.76 11.38 -3.77
N LEU A 249 -21.79 10.51 -3.85
CA LEU A 249 -22.55 10.27 -5.10
C LEU A 249 -23.27 11.52 -5.61
N LYS A 250 -23.58 12.47 -4.74
CA LYS A 250 -24.31 13.71 -5.05
C LYS A 250 -23.37 14.90 -5.29
N GLY A 251 -22.06 14.73 -5.09
CA GLY A 251 -21.06 15.78 -5.24
C GLY A 251 -20.79 16.19 -6.69
N GLN A 252 -20.38 17.43 -6.91
CA GLN A 252 -20.16 17.98 -8.26
C GLN A 252 -18.95 17.40 -9.00
N LEU A 253 -18.03 16.70 -8.30
CA LEU A 253 -16.91 16.02 -8.94
C LEU A 253 -17.36 14.87 -9.86
N GLY A 254 -18.54 14.31 -9.60
CA GLY A 254 -19.09 13.14 -10.28
C GLY A 254 -18.22 11.90 -10.11
N ARG A 255 -18.60 10.81 -10.80
CA ARG A 255 -17.79 9.58 -10.84
C ARG A 255 -16.72 9.70 -11.92
N PHE A 256 -15.46 9.44 -11.56
CA PHE A 256 -14.33 9.46 -12.48
C PHE A 256 -13.31 8.37 -12.14
N ARG A 257 -12.39 8.09 -13.08
CA ARG A 257 -11.29 7.14 -12.86
C ARG A 257 -10.22 7.79 -11.98
N MET A 258 -9.74 7.07 -10.96
CA MET A 258 -8.82 7.61 -9.94
C MET A 258 -7.58 8.32 -10.51
N TYR A 259 -7.02 7.85 -11.64
CA TYR A 259 -5.87 8.52 -12.27
C TYR A 259 -6.14 9.99 -12.67
N LYS A 260 -7.41 10.39 -12.87
CA LYS A 260 -7.81 11.78 -13.15
C LYS A 260 -7.85 12.66 -11.90
N LEU A 261 -7.74 12.10 -10.69
CA LEU A 261 -7.73 12.88 -9.45
C LEU A 261 -6.59 13.88 -9.43
N TRP A 262 -5.42 13.49 -9.95
CA TRP A 262 -4.25 14.36 -10.00
C TRP A 262 -4.50 15.62 -10.83
N GLU A 263 -5.13 15.49 -12.01
CA GLU A 263 -5.53 16.64 -12.83
C GLU A 263 -6.52 17.54 -12.09
N LYS A 264 -7.52 16.94 -11.43
CA LYS A 264 -8.54 17.68 -10.67
C LYS A 264 -7.97 18.41 -9.45
N PHE A 265 -6.98 17.83 -8.79
CA PHE A 265 -6.32 18.45 -7.63
C PHE A 265 -5.51 19.70 -8.02
N PHE A 266 -4.94 19.71 -9.23
CA PHE A 266 -4.12 20.81 -9.75
C PHE A 266 -4.87 21.82 -10.62
N ALA A 267 -6.14 21.55 -10.95
CA ALA A 267 -7.02 22.49 -11.66
C ALA A 267 -7.26 23.78 -10.86
#